data_AF-A0A7Y9N3Y6-F1
#
_entry.id   AF-A0A7Y9N3Y6-F1
#
_cell.length_a   1.000
_cell.length_b   1.000
_cell.length_c   1.000
_cell.angle_alpha   90.00
_cell.angle_beta   90.00
_cell.angle_gamma   90.00
#
_symmetry.space_group_name_H-M   'P 1'
#
loop_
_entity.id
_entity.type
_entity.pdbx_description
1 polymer ?
#
loop_
_entity_poly.entity_id
_entity_poly.type
_entity_poly.pdbx_seq_one_letter_code
_entity_poly.pdbx_strand_id
1 'polypeptide(L)'
;MTLRGLAHPRTRVLVWAQLHLARDLLEAPIEAQMLEHLNTGERFDVQVRADEPWEDLESAIRDFDPHVFHFIGHGKRGSLVVAGRDQQGWPIASTATPRELHAALRDAQSLNGVFLNGCETSQWAPHLIPQGGWFIGANRKVDDAGARLFAEKFYELFEARSPNRNAFDGALAHVANTSGHSQPPIVRWVEDPDPEEFIHKVFDREAFRASVGRESSMQELKDALKGITKSLRGRRLITRETLGVPSVVHCTEPLDPQAVDVIRRRMSAVNFDFRQLAREFSSVPDLGNSLDRIPQRDRRRFLRLADRLDDSRNETINAVNELLPLSLWLPEVELTSSALGPDWVNHGPE
;
A
#
# COMPACT_ATOMS: atom_id res chain seq x y z
N MET A 1 35.66 -21.95 6.78
CA MET A 1 35.09 -21.00 7.75
C MET A 1 33.70 -20.65 7.23
N THR A 2 32.69 -21.39 7.67
CA THR A 2 31.31 -21.31 7.18
C THR A 2 30.70 -19.99 7.65
N LEU A 3 30.25 -19.17 6.71
CA LEU A 3 29.44 -17.99 6.98
C LEU A 3 28.18 -18.44 7.74
N ARG A 4 28.13 -18.20 9.05
CA ARG A 4 26.89 -18.30 9.83
C ARG A 4 25.91 -17.31 9.23
N GLY A 5 24.86 -17.81 8.58
CA GLY A 5 23.74 -17.01 8.11
C GLY A 5 23.18 -16.20 9.28
N LEU A 6 23.13 -14.89 9.12
CA LEU A 6 22.42 -14.01 10.03
C LEU A 6 20.93 -14.37 9.94
N ALA A 7 20.43 -15.15 10.90
CA ALA A 7 19.02 -15.42 11.05
C ALA A 7 18.30 -14.07 11.14
N HIS A 8 17.42 -13.80 10.19
CA HIS A 8 16.62 -12.58 10.23
C HIS A 8 15.61 -12.72 11.38
N PRO A 9 15.35 -11.64 12.15
CA PRO A 9 14.39 -11.72 13.25
C PRO A 9 13.00 -12.07 12.71
N ARG A 10 12.34 -13.03 13.38
CA ARG A 10 10.97 -13.47 13.06
C ARG A 10 9.97 -12.35 13.30
N THR A 11 8.97 -12.24 12.43
CA THR A 11 7.83 -11.35 12.66
C THR A 11 6.95 -11.91 13.78
N ARG A 12 6.96 -11.23 14.92
CA ARG A 12 6.08 -11.48 16.06
C ARG A 12 4.63 -11.06 15.77
N VAL A 13 3.69 -12.00 15.78
CA VAL A 13 2.26 -11.77 15.54
C VAL A 13 1.47 -12.20 16.78
N LEU A 14 0.79 -11.25 17.43
CA LEU A 14 -0.14 -11.55 18.51
C LEU A 14 -1.54 -11.66 17.92
N VAL A 15 -2.14 -12.85 18.05
CA VAL A 15 -3.52 -13.11 17.61
C VAL A 15 -4.41 -13.13 18.84
N TRP A 16 -5.38 -12.22 18.89
CA TRP A 16 -6.41 -12.16 19.91
C TRP A 16 -7.74 -12.63 19.34
N ALA A 17 -8.13 -13.87 19.66
CA ALA A 17 -9.28 -14.52 19.06
C ALA A 17 -10.43 -14.67 20.07
N GLN A 18 -11.64 -14.24 19.71
CA GLN A 18 -12.84 -14.32 20.55
C GLN A 18 -13.83 -15.33 19.96
N LEU A 19 -13.49 -16.61 20.04
CA LEU A 19 -14.17 -17.72 19.36
C LEU A 19 -15.45 -18.16 20.07
N HIS A 20 -15.46 -18.23 21.40
CA HIS A 20 -16.62 -18.62 22.20
C HIS A 20 -17.78 -17.62 22.08
N LEU A 21 -17.47 -16.35 21.85
CA LEU A 21 -18.45 -15.28 21.63
C LEU A 21 -18.84 -15.13 20.15
N ALA A 22 -18.13 -15.82 19.25
CA ALA A 22 -18.34 -15.79 17.81
C ALA A 22 -18.61 -17.19 17.24
N ARG A 23 -19.41 -18.01 17.93
CA ARG A 23 -19.67 -19.41 17.52
C ARG A 23 -20.39 -19.56 16.18
N ASP A 24 -21.02 -18.48 15.72
CA ASP A 24 -21.63 -18.36 14.40
C ASP A 24 -20.61 -18.07 13.29
N LEU A 25 -19.38 -17.69 13.63
CA LEU A 25 -18.23 -17.63 12.71
C LEU A 25 -17.55 -19.00 12.67
N LEU A 26 -17.93 -19.84 11.70
CA LEU A 26 -17.43 -21.20 11.56
C LEU A 26 -15.97 -21.25 11.08
N GLU A 27 -15.51 -20.20 10.41
CA GLU A 27 -14.18 -20.11 9.81
C GLU A 27 -13.17 -19.45 10.76
N ALA A 28 -13.62 -18.69 11.75
CA ALA A 28 -12.77 -18.04 12.75
C ALA A 28 -11.86 -19.01 13.54
N PRO A 29 -12.30 -20.20 13.98
CA PRO A 29 -11.41 -21.19 14.58
C PRO A 29 -10.35 -21.73 13.60
N ILE A 30 -10.70 -21.85 12.32
CA ILE A 30 -9.80 -22.32 11.26
C ILE A 30 -8.74 -21.25 10.98
N GLU A 31 -9.14 -19.98 10.93
CA GLU A 31 -8.23 -18.83 10.83
C GLU A 31 -7.22 -18.82 11.99
N ALA A 32 -7.69 -18.94 13.23
CA ALA A 32 -6.82 -18.97 14.41
C ALA A 32 -5.82 -20.13 14.35
N GLN A 33 -6.26 -21.33 13.98
CA GLN A 33 -5.40 -22.51 13.85
C GLN A 33 -4.36 -22.34 12.73
N MET A 34 -4.75 -21.75 11.60
CA MET A 34 -3.84 -21.47 10.50
C MET A 34 -2.77 -20.45 10.90
N LEU A 35 -3.14 -19.38 11.62
CA LEU A 35 -2.17 -18.42 12.13
C LEU A 35 -1.22 -19.06 13.14
N GLU A 36 -1.72 -19.91 14.03
CA GLU A 36 -0.87 -20.67 14.96
C GLU A 36 0.13 -21.55 14.21
N HIS A 37 -0.28 -22.17 13.10
CA HIS A 37 0.61 -23.00 12.28
C HIS A 37 1.78 -22.20 11.66
N LEU A 38 1.63 -20.90 11.43
CA LEU A 38 2.74 -20.04 10.96
C LEU A 38 3.91 -20.02 11.94
N ASN A 39 3.68 -20.31 13.23
CA ASN A 39 4.73 -20.40 14.25
C ASN A 39 5.68 -21.59 14.06
N THR A 40 5.34 -22.55 13.19
CA THR A 40 6.22 -23.68 12.87
C THR A 40 7.31 -23.32 11.86
N GLY A 41 7.11 -22.25 11.09
CA GLY A 41 8.05 -21.77 10.08
C GLY A 41 9.13 -20.85 10.64
N GLU A 42 10.07 -20.45 9.77
CA GLU A 42 11.17 -19.54 10.13
C GLU A 42 10.81 -18.05 10.04
N ARG A 43 9.62 -17.70 9.51
CA ARG A 43 9.23 -16.31 9.22
C ARG A 43 8.52 -15.62 10.39
N PHE A 44 7.67 -16.32 11.12
CA PHE A 44 6.75 -15.73 12.09
C PHE A 44 6.93 -16.34 13.46
N ASP A 45 6.92 -15.53 14.51
CA ASP A 45 6.71 -15.98 15.89
C ASP A 45 5.26 -15.65 16.22
N VAL A 46 4.38 -16.65 16.31
CA VAL A 46 2.94 -16.40 16.48
C VAL A 46 2.48 -16.87 17.84
N GLN A 47 1.73 -16.00 18.51
CA GLN A 47 1.09 -16.29 19.77
C GLN A 47 -0.42 -16.10 19.64
N VAL A 48 -1.18 -17.19 19.74
CA VAL A 48 -2.65 -17.15 19.76
C VAL A 48 -3.15 -17.10 21.20
N ARG A 49 -4.03 -16.15 21.47
CA ARG A 49 -4.72 -15.93 22.74
C ARG A 49 -6.22 -16.04 22.47
N ALA A 50 -6.79 -17.20 22.75
CA ALA A 50 -8.18 -17.50 22.44
C ALA A 50 -9.07 -17.38 23.69
N ASP A 51 -10.11 -16.57 23.58
CA ASP A 51 -11.16 -16.37 24.59
C ASP A 51 -10.65 -15.90 25.96
N GLU A 52 -9.47 -15.29 25.96
CA GLU A 52 -8.93 -14.62 27.13
C GLU A 52 -9.70 -13.31 27.38
N PRO A 53 -9.89 -12.93 28.65
CA PRO A 53 -10.53 -11.68 29.01
C PRO A 53 -9.75 -10.48 28.49
N TRP A 54 -10.47 -9.49 27.97
CA TRP A 54 -9.91 -8.29 27.36
C TRP A 54 -9.01 -7.49 28.31
N GLU A 55 -9.25 -7.60 29.62
CA GLU A 55 -8.43 -6.99 30.67
C GLU A 55 -6.99 -7.55 30.69
N ASP A 56 -6.77 -8.76 30.17
CA ASP A 56 -5.46 -9.43 30.08
C ASP A 56 -4.71 -9.05 28.78
N LEU A 57 -5.30 -8.24 27.90
CA LEU A 57 -4.69 -7.86 26.61
C LEU A 57 -3.43 -7.00 26.78
N GLU A 58 -3.45 -6.02 27.68
CA GLU A 58 -2.32 -5.10 27.88
C GLU A 58 -1.07 -5.84 28.37
N SER A 59 -1.23 -6.78 29.30
CA SER A 59 -0.11 -7.62 29.77
C SER A 59 0.38 -8.54 28.67
N ALA A 60 -0.52 -9.17 27.89
CA ALA A 60 -0.13 -10.00 26.76
C ALA A 60 0.66 -9.22 25.70
N ILE A 61 0.24 -7.99 25.37
CA ILE A 61 0.97 -7.11 24.45
C ILE A 61 2.35 -6.75 25.02
N ARG A 62 2.43 -6.37 26.30
CA ARG A 62 3.71 -5.98 26.92
C ARG A 62 4.71 -7.14 26.96
N ASP A 63 4.25 -8.33 27.32
CA ASP A 63 5.10 -9.52 27.42
C ASP A 63 5.56 -10.01 26.03
N PHE A 64 4.69 -9.86 25.03
CA PHE A 64 4.94 -10.35 23.68
C PHE A 64 5.48 -9.31 22.70
N ASP A 65 5.44 -8.01 22.98
CA ASP A 65 5.87 -6.91 22.09
C ASP A 65 5.69 -7.22 20.58
N PRO A 66 4.43 -7.33 20.10
CA PRO A 66 4.14 -7.79 18.75
C PRO A 66 4.55 -6.75 17.69
N HIS A 67 4.95 -7.24 16.51
CA HIS A 67 5.01 -6.41 15.31
C HIS A 67 3.62 -6.24 14.69
N VAL A 68 2.79 -7.28 14.75
CA VAL A 68 1.42 -7.27 14.24
C VAL A 68 0.45 -7.71 15.34
N PHE A 69 -0.55 -6.88 15.60
CA PHE A 69 -1.73 -7.27 16.37
C PHE A 69 -2.84 -7.70 15.42
N HIS A 70 -3.36 -8.91 15.58
CA HIS A 70 -4.44 -9.45 14.76
C HIS A 70 -5.62 -9.85 15.65
N PHE A 71 -6.80 -9.31 15.39
CA PHE A 71 -8.03 -9.66 16.09
C PHE A 71 -8.94 -10.53 15.23
N ILE A 72 -9.46 -11.61 15.81
CA ILE A 72 -10.48 -12.48 15.19
C ILE A 72 -11.74 -12.41 16.05
N GLY A 73 -12.86 -11.98 15.46
CA GLY A 73 -14.15 -12.03 16.14
C GLY A 73 -15.17 -11.03 15.60
N HIS A 74 -16.27 -10.89 16.32
CA HIS A 74 -17.34 -9.98 15.92
C HIS A 74 -16.98 -8.52 16.11
N GLY A 75 -17.31 -7.72 15.10
CA GLY A 75 -17.53 -6.30 15.25
C GLY A 75 -19.03 -6.00 15.29
N LYS A 76 -19.45 -5.09 16.17
CA LYS A 76 -20.85 -4.72 16.40
C LYS A 76 -20.97 -3.22 16.60
N ARG A 77 -21.57 -2.51 15.63
CA ARG A 77 -21.84 -1.06 15.70
C ARG A 77 -20.60 -0.24 16.04
N GLY A 78 -19.45 -0.62 15.49
CA GLY A 78 -18.17 0.04 15.77
C GLY A 78 -17.53 -0.29 17.12
N SER A 79 -17.95 -1.36 17.78
CA SER A 79 -17.25 -1.98 18.91
C SER A 79 -16.79 -3.40 18.57
N LEU A 80 -15.75 -3.93 19.20
CA LEU A 80 -15.43 -5.36 19.13
C LEU A 80 -16.18 -6.11 20.22
N VAL A 81 -16.67 -7.32 19.93
CA VAL A 81 -17.24 -8.21 20.95
C VAL A 81 -16.10 -9.01 21.56
N VAL A 82 -15.96 -8.92 22.88
CA VAL A 82 -14.80 -9.46 23.61
C VAL A 82 -15.24 -10.12 24.91
N ALA A 83 -14.50 -11.10 25.39
CA ALA A 83 -14.65 -11.63 26.72
C ALA A 83 -14.16 -10.58 27.72
N GLY A 84 -14.89 -10.37 28.81
CA GLY A 84 -14.45 -9.59 29.96
C GLY A 84 -14.72 -10.36 31.24
N ARG A 85 -14.53 -9.71 32.39
CA ARG A 85 -14.86 -10.29 33.71
C ARG A 85 -16.01 -9.54 34.37
N ASP A 86 -16.92 -10.27 35.02
CA ASP A 86 -17.88 -9.66 35.94
C ASP A 86 -17.23 -9.27 37.28
N GLN A 87 -18.02 -8.71 38.20
CA GLN A 87 -17.54 -8.30 39.54
C GLN A 87 -17.00 -9.46 40.39
N GLN A 88 -17.33 -10.70 40.03
CA GLN A 88 -16.89 -11.92 40.69
C GLN A 88 -15.73 -12.59 39.94
N GLY A 89 -15.28 -12.01 38.83
CA GLY A 89 -14.17 -12.52 38.01
C GLY A 89 -14.58 -13.54 36.96
N TRP A 90 -15.87 -13.81 36.76
CA TRP A 90 -16.37 -14.78 35.79
C TRP A 90 -16.38 -14.22 34.37
N PRO A 91 -16.07 -15.04 33.34
CA PRO A 91 -16.12 -14.61 31.95
C PRO A 91 -17.53 -14.17 31.52
N ILE A 92 -17.64 -12.97 30.98
CA ILE A 92 -18.88 -12.42 30.41
C ILE A 92 -18.63 -11.81 29.03
N ALA A 93 -19.67 -11.71 28.22
CA ALA A 93 -19.60 -10.96 26.96
C ALA A 93 -19.54 -9.45 27.26
N SER A 94 -18.59 -8.76 26.65
CA SER A 94 -18.36 -7.32 26.75
C SER A 94 -18.12 -6.72 25.37
N THR A 95 -17.84 -5.42 25.34
CA THR A 95 -17.46 -4.70 24.13
C THR A 95 -16.21 -3.88 24.35
N ALA A 96 -15.26 -3.95 23.42
CA ALA A 96 -14.10 -3.07 23.40
C ALA A 96 -14.29 -1.92 22.41
N THR A 97 -13.72 -0.78 22.76
CA THR A 97 -13.71 0.47 21.99
C THR A 97 -12.34 0.72 21.37
N PRO A 98 -12.23 1.59 20.34
CA PRO A 98 -10.93 1.95 19.76
C PRO A 98 -9.98 2.56 20.80
N ARG A 99 -10.52 3.30 21.77
CA ARG A 99 -9.73 3.96 22.83
C ARG A 99 -9.06 2.93 23.75
N GLU A 100 -9.78 1.88 24.13
CA GLU A 100 -9.24 0.81 24.98
C GLU A 100 -8.17 0.02 24.25
N LEU A 101 -8.39 -0.32 22.97
CA LEU A 101 -7.38 -1.00 22.17
C LEU A 101 -6.14 -0.12 21.95
N HIS A 102 -6.31 1.17 21.65
CA HIS A 102 -5.19 2.11 21.52
C HIS A 102 -4.38 2.21 22.82
N ALA A 103 -5.05 2.21 23.98
CA ALA A 103 -4.36 2.23 25.26
C ALA A 103 -3.50 0.98 25.46
N ALA A 104 -4.04 -0.21 25.15
CA ALA A 104 -3.31 -1.47 25.25
C ALA A 104 -2.13 -1.56 24.27
N LEU A 105 -2.29 -1.05 23.05
CA LEU A 105 -1.24 -1.08 22.01
C LEU A 105 -0.12 -0.05 22.23
N ARG A 106 -0.32 0.96 23.08
CA ARG A 106 0.68 2.01 23.33
C ARG A 106 2.02 1.47 23.82
N ASP A 107 1.99 0.37 24.57
CA ASP A 107 3.20 -0.24 25.15
C ASP A 107 3.96 -1.12 24.13
N ALA A 108 3.38 -1.43 22.97
CA ALA A 108 4.01 -2.22 21.92
C ALA A 108 5.01 -1.38 21.11
N GLN A 109 6.30 -1.46 21.45
CA GLN A 109 7.36 -0.67 20.83
C GLN A 109 7.64 -1.10 19.38
N SER A 110 7.44 -2.39 19.08
CA SER A 110 7.74 -2.98 17.77
C SER A 110 6.55 -2.98 16.80
N LEU A 111 5.40 -2.45 17.22
CA LEU A 111 4.14 -2.53 16.47
C LEU A 111 4.21 -1.73 15.17
N ASN A 112 3.97 -2.41 14.05
CA ASN A 112 3.89 -1.81 12.71
C ASN A 112 2.60 -2.17 11.96
N GLY A 113 1.78 -3.08 12.51
CA GLY A 113 0.57 -3.56 11.87
C GLY A 113 -0.56 -3.85 12.85
N VAL A 114 -1.77 -3.40 12.50
CA VAL A 114 -3.00 -3.77 13.22
C VAL A 114 -3.99 -4.33 12.21
N PHE A 115 -4.45 -5.56 12.40
CA PHE A 115 -5.47 -6.19 11.56
C PHE A 115 -6.67 -6.58 12.42
N LEU A 116 -7.77 -5.83 12.28
CA LEU A 116 -9.03 -6.14 12.93
C LEU A 116 -9.96 -6.91 11.98
N ASN A 117 -9.86 -8.23 12.01
CA ASN A 117 -10.70 -9.11 11.21
C ASN A 117 -12.09 -9.28 11.85
N GLY A 118 -12.89 -8.22 11.70
CA GLY A 118 -14.26 -8.13 12.20
C GLY A 118 -15.06 -7.13 11.39
N CYS A 119 -16.39 -7.23 11.47
CA CYS A 119 -17.29 -6.34 10.73
C CYS A 119 -17.19 -4.88 11.22
N GLU A 120 -17.22 -3.91 10.31
CA GLU A 120 -17.30 -2.46 10.62
C GLU A 120 -16.14 -1.92 11.51
N THR A 121 -14.94 -2.51 11.38
CA THR A 121 -13.74 -2.15 12.15
C THR A 121 -12.86 -1.07 11.49
N SER A 122 -13.00 -0.85 10.18
CA SER A 122 -12.23 0.13 9.40
C SER A 122 -12.23 1.55 9.98
N GLN A 123 -13.34 1.98 10.57
CA GLN A 123 -13.51 3.30 11.17
C GLN A 123 -12.60 3.53 12.40
N TRP A 124 -11.96 2.47 12.91
CA TRP A 124 -11.01 2.57 14.02
C TRP A 124 -9.61 3.03 13.59
N ALA A 125 -9.33 3.00 12.28
CA ALA A 125 -8.00 3.31 11.75
C ALA A 125 -7.40 4.63 12.23
N PRO A 126 -8.15 5.77 12.31
CA PRO A 126 -7.59 7.04 12.80
C PRO A 126 -7.04 7.00 14.24
N HIS A 127 -7.37 5.96 15.01
CA HIS A 127 -6.91 5.78 16.39
C HIS A 127 -5.85 4.69 16.55
N LEU A 128 -5.60 3.87 15.52
CA LEU A 128 -4.91 2.59 15.69
C LEU A 128 -3.84 2.31 14.64
N ILE A 129 -3.63 3.20 13.67
CA ILE A 129 -2.50 3.08 12.75
C ILE A 129 -1.20 3.34 13.54
N PRO A 130 -0.27 2.38 13.63
CA PRO A 130 1.02 2.59 14.25
C PRO A 130 1.88 3.55 13.42
N GLN A 131 2.84 4.23 14.04
CA GLN A 131 3.78 5.12 13.34
C GLN A 131 4.58 4.34 12.29
N GLY A 132 4.62 4.81 11.04
CA GLY A 132 5.20 4.14 9.88
C GLY A 132 4.49 2.84 9.50
N GLY A 133 3.31 2.57 10.08
CA GLY A 133 2.62 1.30 10.02
C GLY A 133 1.39 1.28 9.13
N TRP A 134 0.59 0.24 9.33
CA TRP A 134 -0.65 0.01 8.59
C TRP A 134 -1.74 -0.53 9.50
N PHE A 135 -2.99 -0.30 9.09
CA PHE A 135 -4.18 -0.83 9.73
C PHE A 135 -5.05 -1.52 8.67
N ILE A 136 -5.55 -2.72 8.94
CA ILE A 136 -6.54 -3.42 8.11
C ILE A 136 -7.81 -3.61 8.92
N GLY A 137 -8.97 -3.32 8.30
CA GLY A 137 -10.28 -3.59 8.88
C GLY A 137 -11.37 -3.61 7.82
N ALA A 138 -12.63 -3.88 8.20
CA ALA A 138 -13.74 -3.95 7.27
C ALA A 138 -14.65 -2.71 7.31
N ASN A 139 -15.08 -2.21 6.14
CA ASN A 139 -16.02 -1.07 6.02
C ASN A 139 -17.47 -1.43 6.35
N ARG A 140 -17.82 -2.70 6.15
CA ARG A 140 -19.16 -3.25 6.33
C ARG A 140 -19.03 -4.72 6.70
N LYS A 141 -20.16 -5.44 6.72
CA LYS A 141 -20.16 -6.89 6.92
C LYS A 141 -19.24 -7.60 5.92
N VAL A 142 -18.35 -8.42 6.45
CA VAL A 142 -17.48 -9.32 5.70
C VAL A 142 -18.03 -10.74 5.85
N ASP A 143 -17.97 -11.50 4.76
CA ASP A 143 -18.26 -12.94 4.79
C ASP A 143 -17.16 -13.67 5.57
N ASP A 144 -17.52 -14.63 6.43
CA ASP A 144 -16.61 -15.32 7.34
C ASP A 144 -15.52 -16.10 6.57
N ALA A 145 -15.91 -16.82 5.52
CA ALA A 145 -14.97 -17.55 4.67
C ALA A 145 -14.07 -16.60 3.87
N GLY A 146 -14.63 -15.50 3.34
CA GLY A 146 -13.86 -14.45 2.67
C GLY A 146 -12.85 -13.76 3.61
N ALA A 147 -13.21 -13.55 4.88
CA ALA A 147 -12.33 -13.01 5.92
C ALA A 147 -11.16 -13.95 6.21
N ARG A 148 -11.42 -15.24 6.40
CA ARG A 148 -10.37 -16.26 6.58
C ARG A 148 -9.44 -16.35 5.37
N LEU A 149 -9.99 -16.50 4.16
CA LEU A 149 -9.20 -16.61 2.93
C LEU A 149 -8.32 -15.38 2.70
N PHE A 150 -8.84 -14.20 3.04
CA PHE A 150 -8.06 -12.97 2.99
C PHE A 150 -6.89 -13.03 3.98
N ALA A 151 -7.14 -13.38 5.25
CA ALA A 151 -6.10 -13.45 6.27
C ALA A 151 -5.02 -14.50 5.93
N GLU A 152 -5.43 -15.66 5.45
CA GLU A 152 -4.55 -16.73 4.97
C GLU A 152 -3.59 -16.22 3.90
N LYS A 153 -4.15 -15.67 2.81
CA LYS A 153 -3.33 -15.20 1.70
C LYS A 153 -2.48 -13.98 2.09
N PHE A 154 -3.00 -13.12 2.96
CA PHE A 154 -2.28 -11.96 3.46
C PHE A 154 -0.99 -12.40 4.16
N TYR A 155 -1.06 -13.32 5.13
CA TYR A 155 0.13 -13.79 5.85
C TYR A 155 1.04 -14.69 5.01
N GLU A 156 0.51 -15.41 4.02
CA GLU A 156 1.35 -16.12 3.05
C GLU A 156 2.30 -15.16 2.34
N LEU A 157 1.75 -14.04 1.85
CA LEU A 157 2.45 -13.00 1.08
C LEU A 157 3.12 -11.93 1.95
N PHE A 158 2.90 -11.93 3.27
CA PHE A 158 3.40 -10.90 4.17
C PHE A 158 4.93 -10.95 4.32
N GLU A 159 5.55 -9.79 4.21
CA GLU A 159 6.99 -9.60 4.38
C GLU A 159 7.25 -8.49 5.41
N ALA A 160 7.97 -8.82 6.48
CA ALA A 160 8.18 -7.95 7.65
C ALA A 160 8.77 -6.56 7.35
N ARG A 161 9.45 -6.40 6.21
CA ARG A 161 10.24 -5.21 5.84
C ARG A 161 9.82 -4.58 4.51
N SER A 162 8.75 -5.05 3.89
CA SER A 162 8.26 -4.61 2.58
C SER A 162 6.87 -4.00 2.74
N PRO A 163 6.45 -3.03 1.91
CA PRO A 163 5.13 -2.44 2.07
C PRO A 163 4.08 -3.53 1.91
N ASN A 164 3.37 -3.84 3.02
CA ASN A 164 2.30 -4.84 3.14
C ASN A 164 1.12 -4.65 2.17
N ARG A 165 1.23 -3.66 1.29
CA ARG A 165 0.42 -3.47 0.11
C ARG A 165 0.44 -4.69 -0.83
N ASN A 166 1.59 -5.26 -1.16
CA ASN A 166 1.62 -6.42 -2.08
C ASN A 166 0.88 -7.62 -1.49
N ALA A 167 1.04 -7.86 -0.19
CA ALA A 167 0.32 -8.88 0.55
C ALA A 167 -1.20 -8.59 0.59
N PHE A 168 -1.58 -7.35 0.85
CA PHE A 168 -2.96 -6.89 0.87
C PHE A 168 -3.65 -7.05 -0.50
N ASP A 169 -3.04 -6.51 -1.56
CA ASP A 169 -3.57 -6.55 -2.92
C ASP A 169 -3.65 -8.00 -3.43
N GLY A 170 -2.62 -8.81 -3.16
CA GLY A 170 -2.60 -10.23 -3.50
C GLY A 170 -3.69 -11.03 -2.77
N ALA A 171 -3.95 -10.72 -1.49
CA ALA A 171 -5.02 -11.33 -0.73
C ALA A 171 -6.41 -10.95 -1.26
N LEU A 172 -6.65 -9.67 -1.58
CA LEU A 172 -7.91 -9.23 -2.21
C LEU A 172 -8.15 -9.94 -3.55
N ALA A 173 -7.13 -10.00 -4.40
CA ALA A 173 -7.21 -10.67 -5.68
C ALA A 173 -7.48 -12.17 -5.53
N HIS A 174 -6.86 -12.82 -4.55
CA HIS A 174 -7.08 -14.23 -4.26
C HIS A 174 -8.54 -14.52 -3.89
N VAL A 175 -9.12 -13.74 -2.96
CA VAL A 175 -10.53 -13.92 -2.58
C VAL A 175 -11.46 -13.62 -3.76
N ALA A 176 -11.21 -12.56 -4.52
CA ALA A 176 -12.02 -12.21 -5.69
C ALA A 176 -12.00 -13.28 -6.80
N ASN A 177 -10.89 -14.01 -6.93
CA ASN A 177 -10.71 -15.09 -7.90
C ASN A 177 -11.15 -16.47 -7.37
N THR A 178 -11.46 -16.58 -6.07
CA THR A 178 -11.92 -17.85 -5.49
C THR A 178 -13.40 -18.05 -5.79
N SER A 179 -13.73 -19.20 -6.39
CA SER A 179 -15.11 -19.51 -6.78
C SER A 179 -16.06 -19.44 -5.59
N GLY A 180 -17.18 -18.73 -5.76
CA GLY A 180 -18.19 -18.56 -4.70
C GLY A 180 -17.98 -17.34 -3.79
N HIS A 181 -16.84 -16.64 -3.91
CA HIS A 181 -16.57 -15.44 -3.12
C HIS A 181 -16.58 -14.18 -3.99
N SER A 182 -16.83 -13.04 -3.34
CA SER A 182 -16.65 -11.71 -3.92
C SER A 182 -15.55 -10.99 -3.16
N GLN A 183 -14.98 -9.94 -3.74
CA GLN A 183 -13.95 -9.15 -3.06
C GLN A 183 -14.49 -8.66 -1.70
N PRO A 184 -13.81 -9.01 -0.59
CA PRO A 184 -14.30 -8.66 0.74
C PRO A 184 -14.18 -7.14 0.95
N PRO A 185 -15.08 -6.51 1.73
CA PRO A 185 -15.05 -5.07 1.98
C PRO A 185 -13.98 -4.67 3.02
N ILE A 186 -12.83 -5.32 2.94
CA ILE A 186 -11.65 -5.08 3.77
C ILE A 186 -10.88 -3.93 3.13
N VAL A 187 -10.45 -2.99 3.97
CA VAL A 187 -9.66 -1.83 3.59
C VAL A 187 -8.38 -1.78 4.38
N ARG A 188 -7.35 -1.23 3.75
CA ARG A 188 -6.09 -0.90 4.38
C ARG A 188 -5.97 0.60 4.53
N TRP A 189 -5.59 1.02 5.72
CA TRP A 189 -5.15 2.36 6.03
C TRP A 189 -3.65 2.31 6.28
N VAL A 190 -2.97 3.37 5.89
CA VAL A 190 -1.57 3.62 6.20
C VAL A 190 -1.47 4.93 6.91
N GLU A 191 -0.42 5.12 7.71
CA GLU A 191 -0.15 6.44 8.24
C GLU A 191 0.02 7.40 7.07
N ASP A 192 -0.54 8.60 7.23
CA ASP A 192 -0.27 9.67 6.30
C ASP A 192 1.25 9.91 6.32
N PRO A 193 1.94 9.86 5.18
CA PRO A 193 3.35 10.18 5.13
C PRO A 193 3.62 11.63 5.57
N ASP A 194 4.81 11.85 6.10
CA ASP A 194 5.39 13.19 6.22
C ASP A 194 5.55 13.86 4.84
N PRO A 195 5.83 15.18 4.78
CA PRO A 195 6.00 15.89 3.51
C PRO A 195 6.99 15.24 2.53
N GLU A 196 8.10 14.71 3.02
CA GLU A 196 9.17 14.14 2.19
C GLU A 196 8.73 12.80 1.60
N GLU A 197 8.21 11.90 2.44
CA GLU A 197 7.68 10.61 2.01
C GLU A 197 6.44 10.79 1.11
N PHE A 198 5.60 11.82 1.36
CA PHE A 198 4.48 12.16 0.50
C PHE A 198 4.95 12.60 -0.89
N ILE A 199 5.93 13.51 -0.96
CA ILE A 199 6.52 13.97 -2.22
C ILE A 199 7.16 12.79 -2.96
N HIS A 200 7.95 11.96 -2.26
CA HIS A 200 8.51 10.74 -2.83
C HIS A 200 7.42 9.87 -3.47
N LYS A 201 6.35 9.52 -2.74
CA LYS A 201 5.24 8.71 -3.25
C LYS A 201 4.50 9.35 -4.43
N VAL A 202 4.41 10.67 -4.48
CA VAL A 202 3.80 11.39 -5.61
C VAL A 202 4.62 11.20 -6.90
N PHE A 203 5.95 11.22 -6.80
CA PHE A 203 6.86 11.12 -7.93
C PHE A 203 7.39 9.71 -8.21
N ASP A 204 7.27 8.78 -7.26
CA ASP A 204 7.59 7.36 -7.43
C ASP A 204 6.49 6.59 -8.18
N ARG A 205 6.04 7.16 -9.31
CA ARG A 205 4.97 6.64 -10.15
C ARG A 205 5.49 6.37 -11.55
N GLU A 206 4.80 5.51 -12.28
CA GLU A 206 5.17 5.09 -13.64
C GLU A 206 5.52 6.25 -14.57
N ALA A 207 4.79 7.38 -14.50
CA ALA A 207 5.05 8.59 -15.28
C ALA A 207 6.45 9.22 -15.10
N PHE A 208 7.18 8.80 -14.06
CA PHE A 208 8.54 9.21 -13.72
C PHE A 208 9.49 8.01 -13.57
N ARG A 209 9.11 6.82 -14.06
CA ARG A 209 9.94 5.61 -14.04
C ARG A 209 10.23 5.09 -15.45
N ALA A 210 9.27 5.20 -16.38
CA ALA A 210 9.43 4.74 -17.75
C ALA A 210 9.78 5.89 -18.70
N SER A 211 10.68 5.63 -19.65
CA SER A 211 10.93 6.52 -20.80
C SER A 211 9.68 6.60 -21.67
N VAL A 212 9.48 7.69 -22.42
CA VAL A 212 8.38 7.78 -23.42
C VAL A 212 8.31 6.56 -24.34
N GLY A 213 9.46 6.04 -24.80
CA GLY A 213 9.53 4.86 -25.66
C GLY A 213 9.08 3.53 -25.04
N ARG A 214 8.77 3.53 -23.73
CA ARG A 214 8.27 2.36 -22.98
C ARG A 214 6.91 2.62 -22.32
N GLU A 215 6.31 3.78 -22.55
CA GLU A 215 4.96 4.08 -22.06
C GLU A 215 3.95 3.20 -22.80
N SER A 216 3.02 2.59 -22.07
CA SER A 216 1.90 1.85 -22.66
C SER A 216 0.94 2.80 -23.38
N SER A 217 0.61 3.94 -22.77
CA SER A 217 -0.35 4.88 -23.35
C SER A 217 -0.07 6.33 -22.99
N MET A 218 -0.10 7.20 -24.01
CA MET A 218 0.02 8.65 -23.82
C MET A 218 -1.16 9.25 -23.05
N GLN A 219 -2.34 8.62 -23.10
CA GLN A 219 -3.49 9.07 -22.32
C GLN A 219 -3.34 8.71 -20.84
N GLU A 220 -2.83 7.52 -20.53
CA GLU A 220 -2.51 7.12 -19.15
C GLU A 220 -1.43 8.02 -18.55
N LEU A 221 -0.37 8.29 -19.31
CA LEU A 221 0.67 9.23 -18.93
C LEU A 221 0.10 10.63 -18.65
N LYS A 222 -0.75 11.16 -19.53
CA LYS A 222 -1.40 12.47 -19.34
C LYS A 222 -2.20 12.51 -18.04
N ASP A 223 -2.95 11.44 -17.76
CA ASP A 223 -3.77 11.35 -16.55
C ASP A 223 -2.90 11.22 -15.29
N ALA A 224 -1.76 10.52 -15.38
CA ALA A 224 -0.78 10.43 -14.31
C ALA A 224 -0.14 11.80 -14.00
N LEU A 225 0.34 12.54 -15.01
CA LEU A 225 0.90 13.90 -14.86
C LEU A 225 -0.13 14.88 -14.25
N LYS A 226 -1.38 14.79 -14.67
CA LYS A 226 -2.50 15.55 -14.09
C LYS A 226 -2.77 15.16 -12.64
N GLY A 227 -2.65 13.87 -12.34
CA GLY A 227 -2.77 13.32 -10.99
C GLY A 227 -1.75 13.93 -10.04
N ILE A 228 -0.48 13.98 -10.44
CA ILE A 228 0.62 14.57 -9.65
C ILE A 228 0.33 16.03 -9.30
N THR A 229 -0.07 16.83 -10.28
CA THR A 229 -0.40 18.25 -10.06
C THR A 229 -1.56 18.44 -9.08
N LYS A 230 -2.58 17.57 -9.16
CA LYS A 230 -3.70 17.57 -8.20
C LYS A 230 -3.26 17.16 -6.80
N SER A 231 -2.36 16.18 -6.69
CA SER A 231 -1.88 15.67 -5.42
C SER A 231 -1.09 16.68 -4.62
N LEU A 232 -0.17 17.40 -5.28
CA LEU A 232 0.57 18.51 -4.66
C LEU A 232 -0.36 19.62 -4.17
N ARG A 233 -1.35 20.02 -4.99
CA ARG A 233 -2.32 21.06 -4.62
C ARG A 233 -3.24 20.62 -3.47
N GLY A 234 -3.68 19.37 -3.49
CA GLY A 234 -4.65 18.84 -2.55
C GLY A 234 -4.06 18.28 -1.26
N ARG A 235 -2.71 18.15 -1.18
CA ARG A 235 -2.02 17.38 -0.13
C ARG A 235 -2.62 15.98 0.03
N ARG A 236 -2.99 15.40 -1.10
CA ARG A 236 -3.77 14.18 -1.16
C ARG A 236 -3.45 13.40 -2.43
N LEU A 237 -2.86 12.23 -2.25
CA LEU A 237 -2.55 11.32 -3.32
C LEU A 237 -3.65 10.25 -3.39
N ILE A 238 -4.37 10.22 -4.50
CA ILE A 238 -5.32 9.15 -4.78
C ILE A 238 -4.55 8.09 -5.57
N THR A 239 -4.24 6.98 -4.93
CA THR A 239 -3.64 5.83 -5.59
C THR A 239 -4.75 4.88 -6.03
N ARG A 240 -4.71 4.45 -7.30
CA ARG A 240 -5.56 3.37 -7.79
C ARG A 240 -4.76 2.10 -7.58
N GLU A 241 -4.90 1.49 -6.40
CA GLU A 241 -4.07 0.33 -6.04
C GLU A 241 -4.79 -1.00 -6.24
N THR A 242 -6.10 -0.98 -6.54
CA THR A 242 -6.83 -2.19 -6.92
C THR A 242 -7.96 -1.84 -7.88
N LEU A 243 -8.28 -2.76 -8.80
CA LEU A 243 -9.41 -2.68 -9.72
C LEU A 243 -10.72 -2.34 -8.98
N GLY A 244 -11.07 -1.05 -8.89
CA GLY A 244 -12.41 -0.59 -8.52
C GLY A 244 -12.53 0.41 -7.35
N VAL A 245 -11.56 0.50 -6.42
CA VAL A 245 -11.67 1.43 -5.27
C VAL A 245 -10.39 2.26 -5.09
N PRO A 246 -10.46 3.60 -5.19
CA PRO A 246 -9.29 4.44 -4.96
C PRO A 246 -8.89 4.48 -3.48
N SER A 247 -7.63 4.19 -3.16
CA SER A 247 -7.02 4.50 -1.86
C SER A 247 -6.55 5.95 -1.84
N VAL A 248 -6.60 6.57 -0.67
CA VAL A 248 -6.28 7.99 -0.50
C VAL A 248 -5.23 8.12 0.59
N VAL A 249 -4.08 8.67 0.22
CA VAL A 249 -2.96 8.99 1.10
C VAL A 249 -2.96 10.51 1.31
N HIS A 250 -2.95 10.99 2.56
CA HIS A 250 -2.81 12.40 2.86
C HIS A 250 -1.39 12.72 3.32
N CYS A 251 -1.02 13.99 3.30
CA CYS A 251 0.23 14.47 3.88
C CYS A 251 -0.06 14.97 5.31
N THR A 252 0.73 14.54 6.30
CA THR A 252 0.52 14.91 7.71
C THR A 252 0.70 16.41 7.96
N GLU A 253 1.67 17.01 7.29
CA GLU A 253 2.02 18.43 7.45
C GLU A 253 1.80 19.24 6.16
N PRO A 254 1.73 20.59 6.25
CA PRO A 254 1.78 21.44 5.07
C PRO A 254 3.08 21.22 4.30
N LEU A 255 2.97 21.06 2.98
CA LEU A 255 4.14 21.10 2.09
C LEU A 255 4.72 22.51 2.09
N ASP A 256 6.05 22.63 2.05
CA ASP A 256 6.72 23.93 1.89
C ASP A 256 6.25 24.60 0.59
N PRO A 257 5.62 25.80 0.67
CA PRO A 257 5.15 26.52 -0.51
C PRO A 257 6.24 26.80 -1.54
N GLN A 258 7.49 27.07 -1.12
CA GLN A 258 8.59 27.36 -2.04
C GLN A 258 8.99 26.10 -2.81
N ALA A 259 9.19 24.99 -2.10
CA ALA A 259 9.42 23.68 -2.70
C ALA A 259 8.31 23.30 -3.70
N VAL A 260 7.04 23.45 -3.32
CA VAL A 260 5.90 23.16 -4.20
C VAL A 260 5.90 24.05 -5.45
N ASP A 261 6.27 25.32 -5.33
CA ASP A 261 6.37 26.22 -6.48
C ASP A 261 7.50 25.85 -7.43
N VAL A 262 8.65 25.41 -6.92
CA VAL A 262 9.76 24.88 -7.74
C VAL A 262 9.29 23.66 -8.53
N ILE A 263 8.69 22.68 -7.84
CA ILE A 263 8.16 21.47 -8.46
C ILE A 263 7.10 21.84 -9.51
N ARG A 264 6.18 22.77 -9.21
CA ARG A 264 5.11 23.19 -10.13
C ARG A 264 5.65 23.83 -11.41
N ARG A 265 6.74 24.61 -11.32
CA ARG A 265 7.41 25.18 -12.50
C ARG A 265 8.02 24.07 -13.36
N ARG A 266 8.71 23.10 -12.75
CA ARG A 266 9.28 21.95 -13.47
C ARG A 266 8.21 21.08 -14.13
N MET A 267 7.14 20.76 -13.40
CA MET A 267 5.95 20.10 -13.95
C MET A 267 5.31 20.86 -15.11
N SER A 268 5.40 22.19 -15.15
CA SER A 268 4.89 22.98 -16.28
C SER A 268 5.71 22.76 -17.55
N ALA A 269 7.04 22.56 -17.43
CA ALA A 269 7.90 22.17 -18.53
C ALA A 269 7.55 20.77 -19.04
N VAL A 270 7.40 19.78 -18.14
CA VAL A 270 6.97 18.41 -18.49
C VAL A 270 5.64 18.43 -19.26
N ASN A 271 4.65 19.18 -18.76
CA ASN A 271 3.35 19.31 -19.42
C ASN A 271 3.44 20.06 -20.76
N PHE A 272 4.41 20.95 -20.94
CA PHE A 272 4.65 21.62 -22.22
C PHE A 272 5.24 20.63 -23.23
N ASP A 273 6.31 19.92 -22.87
CA ASP A 273 7.00 18.97 -23.76
C ASP A 273 6.10 17.78 -24.11
N PHE A 274 5.31 17.28 -23.16
CA PHE A 274 4.24 16.31 -23.42
C PHE A 274 3.25 16.80 -24.47
N ARG A 275 2.76 18.05 -24.36
CA ARG A 275 1.83 18.61 -25.34
C ARG A 275 2.46 18.80 -26.71
N GLN A 276 3.75 19.13 -26.78
CA GLN A 276 4.46 19.23 -28.05
C GLN A 276 4.52 17.87 -28.74
N LEU A 277 4.97 16.84 -28.02
CA LEU A 277 5.06 15.47 -28.54
C LEU A 277 3.67 14.94 -28.96
N ALA A 278 2.68 15.03 -28.08
CA ALA A 278 1.32 14.53 -28.33
C ALA A 278 0.63 15.25 -29.51
N ARG A 279 0.91 16.55 -29.70
CA ARG A 279 0.39 17.31 -30.85
C ARG A 279 1.07 16.92 -32.15
N GLU A 280 2.39 16.72 -32.13
CA GLU A 280 3.16 16.35 -33.32
C GLU A 280 2.73 14.99 -33.85
N PHE A 281 2.52 14.02 -32.96
CA PHE A 281 2.18 12.64 -33.30
C PHE A 281 0.71 12.31 -33.04
N SER A 282 -0.19 13.29 -33.11
CA SER A 282 -1.62 13.09 -32.82
C SER A 282 -2.32 12.14 -33.80
N SER A 283 -1.73 11.90 -34.98
CA SER A 283 -2.22 10.96 -35.98
C SER A 283 -1.86 9.50 -35.70
N VAL A 284 -0.94 9.24 -34.75
CA VAL A 284 -0.55 7.88 -34.35
C VAL A 284 -1.48 7.45 -33.22
N PRO A 285 -2.38 6.46 -33.44
CA PRO A 285 -3.28 5.98 -32.39
C PRO A 285 -2.45 5.33 -31.29
N ASP A 286 -2.69 5.70 -30.04
CA ASP A 286 -2.03 5.12 -28.86
C ASP A 286 -0.50 5.02 -29.03
N LEU A 287 0.15 6.18 -29.22
CA LEU A 287 1.58 6.33 -29.53
C LEU A 287 2.50 5.47 -28.66
N GLY A 288 2.16 5.20 -27.39
CA GLY A 288 2.93 4.32 -26.51
C GLY A 288 3.01 2.88 -27.03
N ASN A 289 1.90 2.33 -27.52
CA ASN A 289 1.80 0.98 -28.06
C ASN A 289 2.02 0.89 -29.58
N SER A 290 2.17 2.03 -30.27
CA SER A 290 2.18 2.10 -31.74
C SER A 290 3.40 2.84 -32.31
N LEU A 291 4.57 2.67 -31.68
CA LEU A 291 5.82 3.29 -32.12
C LEU A 291 6.26 2.80 -33.52
N ASP A 292 5.93 1.56 -33.87
CA ASP A 292 6.10 0.96 -35.20
C ASP A 292 5.43 1.78 -36.30
N ARG A 293 4.24 2.32 -36.01
CA ARG A 293 3.44 3.14 -36.93
C ARG A 293 4.01 4.53 -37.20
N ILE A 294 5.10 4.92 -36.53
CA ILE A 294 5.79 6.18 -36.81
C ILE A 294 6.60 6.03 -38.09
N PRO A 295 6.31 6.81 -39.16
CA PRO A 295 7.05 6.73 -40.41
C PRO A 295 8.54 6.94 -40.18
N GLN A 296 9.39 6.17 -40.88
CA GLN A 296 10.85 6.22 -40.73
C GLN A 296 11.42 7.66 -40.79
N ARG A 297 10.89 8.49 -41.71
CA ARG A 297 11.27 9.91 -41.87
C ARG A 297 11.03 10.77 -40.62
N ASP A 298 10.08 10.37 -39.78
CA ASP A 298 9.63 11.11 -38.60
C ASP A 298 10.26 10.55 -37.30
N ARG A 299 10.89 9.36 -37.34
CA ARG A 299 11.51 8.70 -36.17
C ARG A 299 12.58 9.55 -35.47
N ARG A 300 13.45 10.24 -36.21
CA ARG A 300 14.44 11.17 -35.61
C ARG A 300 13.78 12.34 -34.90
N ARG A 301 12.67 12.83 -35.44
CA ARG A 301 11.91 13.92 -34.83
C ARG A 301 11.20 13.44 -33.58
N PHE A 302 10.65 12.23 -33.60
CA PHE A 302 10.07 11.56 -32.44
C PHE A 302 11.10 11.45 -31.31
N LEU A 303 12.27 10.83 -31.55
CA LEU A 303 13.30 10.66 -30.52
C LEU A 303 13.69 11.98 -29.86
N ARG A 304 13.91 13.05 -30.65
CA ARG A 304 14.24 14.37 -30.07
C ARG A 304 13.15 14.93 -29.16
N LEU A 305 11.87 14.72 -29.49
CA LEU A 305 10.77 15.22 -28.68
C LEU A 305 10.49 14.32 -27.46
N ALA A 306 10.70 13.01 -27.61
CA ALA A 306 10.59 12.03 -26.55
C ALA A 306 11.70 12.22 -25.51
N ASP A 307 12.96 12.28 -25.94
CA ASP A 307 14.12 12.53 -25.06
C ASP A 307 13.98 13.87 -24.34
N ARG A 308 13.50 14.92 -25.02
CA ARG A 308 13.23 16.21 -24.37
C ARG A 308 12.19 16.10 -23.26
N LEU A 309 11.16 15.27 -23.44
CA LEU A 309 10.19 15.00 -22.39
C LEU A 309 10.83 14.20 -21.25
N ASP A 310 11.63 13.17 -21.55
CA ASP A 310 12.37 12.40 -20.54
C ASP A 310 13.35 13.29 -19.75
N ASP A 311 14.09 14.17 -20.41
CA ASP A 311 14.97 15.18 -19.80
C ASP A 311 14.19 16.10 -18.86
N SER A 312 13.03 16.63 -19.30
CA SER A 312 12.21 17.48 -18.45
C SER A 312 11.68 16.75 -17.21
N ARG A 313 11.45 15.43 -17.31
CA ARG A 313 11.10 14.57 -16.17
C ARG A 313 12.30 14.40 -15.24
N ASN A 314 13.50 14.16 -15.77
CA ASN A 314 14.72 14.06 -14.98
C ASN A 314 15.09 15.36 -14.27
N GLU A 315 14.92 16.52 -14.91
CA GLU A 315 15.06 17.81 -14.23
C GLU A 315 14.06 17.98 -13.08
N THR A 316 12.85 17.43 -13.24
CA THR A 316 11.84 17.44 -12.18
C THR A 316 12.23 16.48 -11.05
N ILE A 317 12.71 15.28 -11.37
CA ILE A 317 13.21 14.30 -10.41
C ILE A 317 14.37 14.87 -9.60
N ASN A 318 15.33 15.52 -10.26
CA ASN A 318 16.48 16.15 -9.60
C ASN A 318 16.03 17.26 -8.65
N ALA A 319 15.09 18.12 -9.07
CA ALA A 319 14.51 19.13 -8.19
C ALA A 319 13.71 18.54 -7.01
N VAL A 320 13.11 17.35 -7.20
CA VAL A 320 12.44 16.61 -6.12
C VAL A 320 13.47 16.01 -5.16
N ASN A 321 14.52 15.37 -5.68
CA ASN A 321 15.58 14.77 -4.87
C ASN A 321 16.33 15.78 -3.99
N GLU A 322 16.47 17.03 -4.44
CA GLU A 322 17.00 18.14 -3.62
C GLU A 322 16.16 18.44 -2.37
N LEU A 323 14.88 18.06 -2.37
CA LEU A 323 13.94 18.22 -1.26
C LEU A 323 13.83 16.98 -0.38
N LEU A 324 14.46 15.87 -0.78
CA LEU A 324 14.33 14.57 -0.13
C LEU A 324 15.65 14.16 0.54
N PRO A 325 15.58 13.41 1.65
CA PRO A 325 16.75 12.75 2.20
C PRO A 325 17.27 11.71 1.20
N LEU A 326 18.57 11.44 1.24
CA LEU A 326 19.23 10.50 0.32
C LEU A 326 18.56 9.12 0.25
N SER A 327 17.94 8.67 1.34
CA SER A 327 17.23 7.39 1.41
C SER A 327 15.95 7.34 0.56
N LEU A 328 15.40 8.48 0.19
CA LEU A 328 14.17 8.63 -0.60
C LEU A 328 14.43 9.12 -2.03
N TRP A 329 15.69 9.15 -2.48
CA TRP A 329 16.02 9.61 -3.82
C TRP A 329 15.43 8.70 -4.90
N LEU A 330 14.86 9.33 -5.90
CA LEU A 330 14.27 8.71 -7.07
C LEU A 330 15.33 8.54 -8.17
N PRO A 331 15.33 7.41 -8.89
CA PRO A 331 16.21 7.21 -10.03
C PRO A 331 15.76 8.09 -11.21
N GLU A 332 16.72 8.49 -12.06
CA GLU A 332 16.41 9.15 -13.32
C GLU A 332 15.76 8.17 -14.31
N VAL A 333 14.87 8.71 -15.16
CA VAL A 333 14.26 8.04 -16.29
C VAL A 333 15.30 7.87 -17.40
N GLU A 334 15.42 6.66 -17.94
CA GLU A 334 16.23 6.39 -19.13
C GLU A 334 15.71 7.21 -20.32
N LEU A 335 16.60 7.78 -21.14
CA LEU A 335 16.17 8.49 -22.35
C LEU A 335 15.61 7.51 -23.38
N THR A 336 14.53 7.88 -24.06
CA THR A 336 13.89 7.07 -25.10
C THR A 336 14.85 6.61 -26.20
N SER A 337 15.78 7.46 -26.64
CA SER A 337 16.81 7.09 -27.63
C SER A 337 17.75 5.99 -27.13
N SER A 338 18.05 5.98 -25.83
CA SER A 338 18.84 4.91 -25.21
C SER A 338 18.01 3.64 -25.07
N ALA A 339 16.76 3.78 -24.61
CA ALA A 339 15.84 2.67 -24.36
C ALA A 339 15.47 1.90 -25.64
N LEU A 340 15.29 2.58 -26.77
CA LEU A 340 14.98 1.97 -28.08
C LEU A 340 16.23 1.51 -28.85
N GLY A 341 17.41 2.03 -28.49
CA GLY A 341 18.67 1.70 -29.11
C GLY A 341 18.98 2.48 -30.40
N PRO A 342 20.26 2.51 -30.83
CA PRO A 342 20.75 3.38 -31.90
C PRO A 342 20.16 3.05 -33.29
N ASP A 343 19.74 1.81 -33.50
CA ASP A 343 19.30 1.32 -34.81
C ASP A 343 17.80 1.50 -35.06
N TRP A 344 17.00 1.85 -34.05
CA TRP A 344 15.54 1.94 -34.17
C TRP A 344 15.08 2.92 -35.28
N VAL A 345 15.82 4.01 -35.46
CA VAL A 345 15.55 5.00 -36.51
C VAL A 345 15.59 4.36 -37.90
N ASN A 346 16.54 3.45 -38.14
CA ASN A 346 16.78 2.87 -39.47
C ASN A 346 16.12 1.50 -39.64
N HIS A 347 16.00 0.72 -38.56
CA HIS A 347 15.67 -0.70 -38.57
C HIS A 347 14.56 -1.09 -37.57
N GLY A 348 13.94 -0.13 -36.87
CA GLY A 348 12.80 -0.41 -36.01
C GLY A 348 11.60 -0.99 -36.78
N PRO A 349 10.73 -1.78 -36.13
CA PRO A 349 9.57 -2.42 -36.77
C PRO A 349 8.69 -1.39 -37.48
N GLU A 350 8.14 -1.76 -38.65
CA GLU A 350 7.17 -0.97 -39.42
C GLU A 350 5.73 -1.39 -39.13
#